data_AF-A0A411PH41-F1
#
_entry.id   AF-A0A411PH41-F1
#
_cell.length_a   1.000
_cell.length_b   1.000
_cell.length_c   1.000
_cell.angle_alpha   90.00
_cell.angle_beta   90.00
_cell.angle_gamma   90.00
#
_symmetry.space_group_name_H-M   'P 1'
#
loop_
_entity.id
_entity.type
_entity.pdbx_description
1 polymer ?
#
loop_
_entity_poly.entity_id
_entity_poly.type
_entity_poly.pdbx_seq_one_letter_code
_entity_poly.pdbx_strand_id
1 'polypeptide(L)'
;MKSNQRVKSMQFGILAKVYRDAYSNLYIESNAGKKLKMTTKFPRINFIEQKALKLVGKQVAIYTSKTTGDWSSSEYFCDIEAIAKGNTNSIHPKEDDIFWSDVSGKDLPF
;
A
#
# COMPACT_ATOMS: atom_id res chain seq x y z
N MET A 1 7.64 -5.57 28.94
CA MET A 1 6.51 -5.39 27.98
C MET A 1 7.04 -5.61 26.58
N LYS A 2 6.63 -6.67 25.87
CA LYS A 2 7.05 -6.89 24.47
C LYS A 2 6.25 -5.95 23.58
N SER A 3 6.93 -5.06 22.87
CA SER A 3 6.30 -4.09 21.97
C SER A 3 5.68 -4.83 20.78
N ASN A 4 4.38 -4.66 20.55
CA ASN A 4 3.68 -5.28 19.42
C ASN A 4 4.05 -4.55 18.13
N GLN A 5 5.03 -5.10 17.40
CA GLN A 5 5.46 -4.51 16.13
C GLN A 5 4.54 -4.97 14.99
N ARG A 6 3.86 -4.01 14.37
CA ARG A 6 3.17 -4.22 13.08
C ARG A 6 4.19 -4.08 11.96
N VAL A 7 4.28 -5.07 11.09
CA VAL A 7 5.15 -5.05 9.92
C VAL A 7 4.30 -4.81 8.68
N LYS A 8 4.56 -3.69 7.99
CA LYS A 8 3.95 -3.37 6.70
C LYS A 8 4.67 -4.12 5.60
N SER A 9 3.94 -4.90 4.82
CA SER A 9 4.45 -5.53 3.59
C SER A 9 3.83 -4.85 2.38
N MET A 10 4.67 -4.17 1.60
CA MET A 10 4.27 -3.51 0.34
C MET A 10 4.20 -4.49 -0.84
N GLN A 11 4.57 -5.76 -0.63
CA GLN A 11 4.74 -6.77 -1.69
C GLN A 11 3.50 -7.65 -1.89
N PHE A 12 2.32 -7.27 -1.41
CA PHE A 12 1.12 -8.10 -1.63
C PHE A 12 0.65 -8.06 -3.09
N GLY A 13 0.77 -6.91 -3.74
CA GLY A 13 0.42 -6.74 -5.16
C GLY A 13 -0.97 -6.15 -5.36
N ILE A 14 -1.56 -6.44 -6.52
CA ILE A 14 -2.92 -6.03 -6.86
C ILE A 14 -3.91 -7.00 -6.20
N LEU A 15 -4.86 -6.46 -5.43
CA LEU A 15 -5.91 -7.26 -4.82
C LEU A 15 -6.87 -7.77 -5.89
N ALA A 16 -7.01 -9.09 -6.02
CA ALA A 16 -7.88 -9.72 -7.02
C ALA A 16 -9.21 -10.18 -6.42
N LYS A 17 -9.21 -10.79 -5.24
CA LYS A 17 -10.44 -11.33 -4.61
C LYS A 17 -10.45 -11.12 -3.11
N VAL A 18 -11.66 -11.00 -2.58
CA VAL A 18 -11.96 -10.94 -1.15
C VAL A 18 -13.16 -11.85 -0.91
N TYR A 19 -13.03 -12.81 0.01
CA TYR A 19 -14.12 -13.76 0.31
C TYR A 19 -13.99 -14.31 1.73
N ARG A 20 -15.07 -14.90 2.24
CA ARG A 20 -15.07 -15.65 3.51
C ARG A 20 -15.15 -17.15 3.26
N ASP A 21 -14.51 -17.93 4.14
CA ASP A 21 -14.74 -19.36 4.20
C ASP A 21 -15.99 -19.72 5.03
N ALA A 22 -16.32 -21.01 5.10
CA ALA A 22 -17.41 -21.54 5.92
C ALA A 22 -17.25 -21.23 7.43
N TYR A 23 -16.02 -20.94 7.87
CA TYR A 23 -15.68 -20.59 9.25
C TYR A 23 -15.65 -19.08 9.49
N SER A 24 -16.15 -18.27 8.54
CA SER A 24 -16.14 -16.82 8.58
C SER A 24 -14.76 -16.17 8.68
N ASN A 25 -13.69 -16.89 8.32
CA ASN A 25 -12.37 -16.30 8.15
C ASN A 25 -12.34 -15.53 6.83
N LEU A 26 -11.75 -14.34 6.87
CA LEU A 26 -11.62 -13.47 5.70
C LEU A 26 -10.35 -13.83 4.93
N TYR A 27 -10.46 -14.03 3.63
CA TYR A 27 -9.35 -14.27 2.73
C TYR A 27 -9.24 -13.12 1.73
N ILE A 28 -7.99 -12.78 1.44
CA ILE A 28 -7.62 -11.90 0.33
C ILE A 28 -6.68 -12.65 -0.60
N GLU A 29 -6.88 -12.49 -1.89
CA GLU A 29 -6.05 -13.08 -2.93
C GLU A 29 -5.52 -11.98 -3.85
N SER A 30 -4.22 -12.00 -4.13
CA SER A 30 -3.62 -11.11 -5.11
C SER A 30 -3.66 -11.71 -6.52
N ASN A 31 -3.49 -10.87 -7.54
CA ASN A 31 -3.46 -11.34 -8.93
C ASN A 31 -2.28 -12.28 -9.23
N ALA A 32 -1.24 -12.29 -8.38
CA ALA A 32 -0.12 -13.22 -8.46
C ALA A 32 -0.40 -14.58 -7.78
N GLY A 33 -1.63 -14.81 -7.29
CA GLY A 33 -2.03 -16.04 -6.59
C GLY A 33 -1.64 -16.07 -5.10
N LYS A 34 -1.11 -14.98 -4.55
CA LYS A 34 -0.77 -14.89 -3.12
C LYS A 34 -2.04 -14.77 -2.29
N LYS A 35 -2.23 -15.68 -1.33
CA LYS A 35 -3.42 -15.73 -0.47
C LYS A 35 -3.04 -15.45 0.98
N LEU A 36 -3.82 -14.63 1.66
CA LEU A 36 -3.67 -14.36 3.08
C LEU A 36 -5.01 -14.45 3.80
N LYS A 37 -4.94 -14.87 5.06
CA LYS A 37 -6.10 -15.11 5.92
C LYS A 37 -6.14 -14.13 7.09
N MET A 38 -7.34 -13.75 7.48
CA MET A 38 -7.65 -13.10 8.74
C MET A 38 -8.68 -13.95 9.47
N THR A 39 -8.34 -14.36 10.68
CA THR A 39 -9.23 -15.21 11.48
C THR A 39 -10.45 -14.43 11.95
N THR A 40 -11.61 -15.09 12.07
CA THR A 40 -12.83 -14.47 12.61
C THR A 40 -12.69 -13.88 14.03
N LYS A 41 -11.64 -14.29 14.77
CA LYS A 41 -11.31 -13.75 16.09
C LYS A 41 -10.73 -12.32 16.05
N PHE A 42 -10.37 -11.83 14.87
CA PHE A 42 -9.75 -10.51 14.74
C PHE A 42 -10.80 -9.41 14.93
N PRO A 43 -10.57 -8.46 15.86
CA PRO A 43 -11.50 -7.36 16.06
C PRO A 43 -11.58 -6.52 14.80
N ARG A 44 -12.78 -6.10 14.41
CA ARG A 44 -13.05 -5.27 13.21
C ARG A 44 -12.89 -5.98 11.86
N ILE A 45 -12.94 -7.31 11.82
CA ILE A 45 -12.92 -8.09 10.55
C ILE A 45 -13.92 -7.56 9.51
N ASN A 46 -15.14 -7.20 9.92
CA ASN A 46 -16.17 -6.65 9.03
C ASN A 46 -15.76 -5.31 8.39
N PHE A 47 -15.11 -4.43 9.17
CA PHE A 47 -14.62 -3.15 8.66
C PHE A 47 -13.49 -3.36 7.65
N ILE A 48 -12.60 -4.32 7.93
CA ILE A 48 -11.47 -4.63 7.05
C ILE A 48 -11.94 -5.30 5.77
N GLU A 49 -12.94 -6.18 5.84
CA GLU A 49 -13.60 -6.75 4.66
C GLU A 49 -14.19 -5.65 3.78
N GLN A 50 -14.98 -4.72 4.33
CA GLN A 50 -15.51 -3.60 3.56
C GLN A 50 -14.41 -2.72 2.96
N LYS A 51 -13.30 -2.52 3.68
CA LYS A 51 -12.12 -1.81 3.17
C LYS A 51 -11.50 -2.58 2.00
N ALA A 52 -11.29 -3.89 2.15
CA ALA A 52 -10.71 -4.75 1.12
C ALA A 52 -11.57 -4.81 -0.14
N LEU A 53 -12.90 -4.92 0.00
CA LEU A 53 -13.83 -4.93 -1.13
C LEU A 53 -13.72 -3.63 -1.98
N LYS A 54 -13.51 -2.47 -1.36
CA LYS A 54 -13.29 -1.19 -2.05
C LYS A 54 -11.92 -1.07 -2.74
N LEU A 55 -11.02 -1.98 -2.43
CA LEU A 55 -9.64 -2.02 -2.93
C LEU A 55 -9.40 -3.12 -3.98
N VAL A 56 -10.43 -3.90 -4.33
CA VAL A 56 -10.33 -4.90 -5.40
C VAL A 56 -9.93 -4.19 -6.72
N GLY A 57 -8.96 -4.76 -7.42
CA GLY A 57 -8.34 -4.22 -8.63
C GLY A 57 -7.25 -3.17 -8.37
N LYS A 58 -6.96 -2.80 -7.12
CA LYS A 58 -5.95 -1.78 -6.78
C LYS A 58 -4.69 -2.41 -6.21
N GLN A 59 -3.57 -1.70 -6.36
CA GLN A 59 -2.33 -2.02 -5.66
C GLN A 59 -2.53 -1.79 -4.16
N VAL A 60 -2.22 -2.79 -3.33
CA VAL A 60 -2.41 -2.71 -1.88
C VAL A 60 -1.15 -3.11 -1.11
N ALA A 61 -1.00 -2.53 0.08
CA ALA A 61 -0.08 -2.98 1.11
C ALA A 61 -0.89 -3.67 2.20
N ILE A 62 -0.30 -4.69 2.80
CA ILE A 62 -0.88 -5.41 3.94
C ILE A 62 -0.07 -5.11 5.19
N TYR A 63 -0.72 -5.21 6.33
CA TYR A 63 -0.06 -5.19 7.63
C TYR A 63 -0.15 -6.58 8.24
N THR A 64 0.95 -7.04 8.80
CA THR A 64 1.02 -8.27 9.59
C THR A 64 1.42 -7.90 11.02
N SER A 65 0.79 -8.50 12.02
CA SER A 65 1.17 -8.30 13.42
C SER A 65 2.06 -9.46 13.85
N LYS A 66 3.33 -9.20 14.19
CA LYS A 66 4.19 -10.24 14.79
C LYS A 66 3.96 -10.25 16.31
N THR A 67 2.78 -10.66 16.71
CA THR A 67 2.40 -10.83 18.13
C THR A 67 2.79 -12.24 18.56
N THR A 68 4.00 -12.37 19.13
CA THR A 68 4.41 -13.48 20.01
C THR A 68 3.89 -14.88 19.65
N GLY A 69 4.63 -15.58 18.77
CA GLY A 69 4.37 -16.97 18.39
C GLY A 69 4.87 -17.19 16.96
N ASP A 70 5.27 -18.41 16.61
CA ASP A 70 5.86 -18.83 15.32
C ASP A 70 4.92 -18.72 14.10
N TRP A 71 4.03 -17.73 14.07
CA TRP A 71 3.08 -17.55 12.99
C TRP A 71 3.81 -16.93 11.80
N SER A 72 3.80 -17.65 10.69
CA SER A 72 4.37 -17.17 9.44
C SER A 72 3.61 -15.92 8.98
N SER A 73 4.34 -14.81 8.82
CA SER A 73 3.83 -13.58 8.20
C SER A 73 3.40 -13.77 6.73
N SER A 74 3.61 -14.97 6.19
CA SER A 74 3.20 -15.37 4.84
C SER A 74 1.76 -15.87 4.76
N GLU A 75 1.08 -16.10 5.89
CA GLU A 75 -0.26 -16.70 5.91
C GLU A 75 -1.34 -15.77 6.46
N TYR A 76 -0.98 -14.80 7.30
CA TYR A 76 -1.93 -13.97 8.03
C TYR A 76 -1.73 -12.47 7.81
N PHE A 77 -2.82 -11.72 7.81
CA PHE A 77 -2.80 -10.25 7.78
C PHE A 77 -3.75 -9.66 8.85
N CYS A 78 -3.50 -8.41 9.24
CA CYS A 78 -4.28 -7.68 10.25
C CYS A 78 -4.89 -6.37 9.74
N ASP A 79 -4.39 -5.81 8.63
CA ASP A 79 -4.96 -4.63 7.97
C ASP A 79 -4.52 -4.59 6.50
N ILE A 80 -5.20 -3.78 5.69
CA ILE A 80 -4.97 -3.60 4.26
C ILE A 80 -5.13 -2.13 3.89
N GLU A 81 -4.27 -1.60 3.04
CA GLU A 81 -4.33 -0.21 2.57
C GLU A 81 -4.00 -0.11 1.08
N ALA A 82 -4.58 0.87 0.40
CA ALA A 82 -4.16 1.20 -0.95
C ALA A 82 -2.72 1.73 -0.95
N ILE A 83 -1.92 1.27 -1.90
CA ILE A 83 -0.69 1.99 -2.27
C ILE A 83 -1.13 2.97 -3.34
N ALA A 84 -1.19 4.26 -2.99
CA ALA A 84 -1.37 5.29 -3.99
C ALA A 84 -0.25 5.18 -5.03
N LYS A 85 -0.61 5.04 -6.32
CA LYS A 85 0.35 5.32 -7.40
C LYS A 85 0.56 6.84 -7.41
N GLY A 86 1.56 7.29 -6.66
CA GLY A 86 1.95 8.70 -6.52
C GLY A 86 2.54 8.90 -5.12
N ASN A 87 3.86 8.98 -4.95
CA ASN A 87 4.67 10.05 -5.54
C ASN A 87 6.06 9.53 -5.98
N THR A 88 6.21 9.20 -7.25
CA THR A 88 7.50 9.23 -7.95
C THR A 88 7.54 10.50 -8.80
N ASN A 89 7.55 11.67 -8.15
CA ASN A 89 8.17 12.93 -8.58
C ASN A 89 7.66 14.09 -7.71
N SER A 90 8.28 14.30 -6.54
CA SER A 90 8.47 15.65 -6.02
C SER A 90 9.86 16.14 -6.42
N ILE A 91 10.08 16.21 -7.74
CA ILE A 91 10.77 17.37 -8.29
C ILE A 91 9.61 18.17 -8.88
N HIS A 92 9.10 19.13 -8.11
CA HIS A 92 8.59 20.33 -8.74
C HIS A 92 9.82 20.95 -9.42
N PRO A 93 9.95 20.98 -10.76
CA PRO A 93 10.46 22.21 -11.32
C PRO A 93 9.43 23.26 -10.89
N LYS A 94 9.83 24.17 -9.98
CA LYS A 94 9.03 25.35 -9.72
C LYS A 94 8.79 25.99 -11.09
N GLU A 95 7.53 26.10 -11.46
CA GLU A 95 7.10 26.71 -12.72
C GLU A 95 7.33 28.23 -12.73
N ASP A 96 8.07 28.75 -11.74
CA ASP A 96 8.44 30.16 -11.58
C ASP A 96 9.94 30.47 -11.80
N ASP A 97 10.80 29.48 -12.08
CA ASP A 97 12.25 29.70 -12.28
C ASP A 97 12.73 29.48 -13.73
N ILE A 98 11.86 29.73 -14.71
CA ILE A 98 12.30 29.96 -16.10
C ILE A 98 11.70 31.28 -16.58
N PHE A 99 12.27 32.40 -16.10
CA PHE A 99 12.21 33.65 -16.84
C PHE A 99 13.56 33.86 -17.53
N TRP A 100 13.57 33.60 -18.84
CA TRP A 100 14.62 34.07 -19.73
C TRP A 100 14.57 35.60 -19.80
N SER A 101 15.48 36.29 -19.11
CA SER A 101 15.87 37.64 -19.53
C SER A 101 17.23 38.03 -18.96
N ASP A 102 18.30 37.53 -19.57
CA ASP A 102 19.48 38.36 -19.75
C ASP A 102 20.25 37.91 -21.00
N VAL A 103 19.71 38.25 -22.17
CA VAL A 103 20.56 38.41 -23.34
C VAL A 103 21.24 39.76 -23.15
N SER A 104 22.35 39.75 -22.41
CA SER A 104 23.31 40.83 -22.39
C SER A 104 23.79 41.02 -23.82
N GLY A 105 23.12 41.91 -24.55
CA GLY A 105 23.57 42.47 -25.82
C GLY A 105 24.81 43.30 -25.54
N LYS A 106 25.96 42.63 -25.45
CA LYS A 106 27.26 43.25 -25.60
C LYS A 106 27.66 43.21 -27.07
N ASP A 107 28.12 44.37 -27.50
CA ASP A 107 29.04 44.62 -28.60
C ASP A 107 28.45 44.59 -30.02
N LEU A 108 27.98 45.78 -30.44
CA LEU A 108 28.21 46.26 -31.81
C LEU A 108 29.66 46.77 -31.90
N PRO A 109 30.49 46.19 -32.79
CA PRO A 109 31.58 46.94 -33.39
C PRO A 109 31.48 46.99 -34.92
N PHE A 110 31.66 48.21 -35.43
CA PHE A 110 31.89 48.66 -36.81
C PHE A 110 30.67 48.85 -37.73
#